data_AF-A0A074VTY2-F1
#
_entry.id   AF-A0A074VTY2-F1
#
_cell.length_a   1.000
_cell.length_b   1.000
_cell.length_c   1.000
_cell.angle_alpha   90.00
_cell.angle_beta   90.00
_cell.angle_gamma   90.00
#
_symmetry.space_group_name_H-M   'P 1'
#
loop_
_entity.id
_entity.type
_entity.pdbx_description
1 polymer ?
#
loop_
_entity_poly.entity_id
_entity_poly.type
_entity_poly.pdbx_seq_one_letter_code
_entity_poly.pdbx_strand_id
1 'polypeptide(L)'
;MESCSIGSGQFAALLKALGKTLKVVKLTDVAFWGDQCNLRNMESILHCLRYELQLTTLVLDDVRAMNKDYSGDSGILLAKGRFWHGQKQICEGLDVLAGFGGEGWDFDYEDSFEDRVKDREIEVGIMDYSQYESHMSHEEYLAYKAQEEERLEDHKKEYAEHKVNRARAKEAMARVEAGEFDS
;
A
#
# COMPACT_ATOMS: atom_id res chain seq x y z
N MET A 1 -16.12 -12.97 10.35
CA MET A 1 -15.87 -12.00 11.44
C MET A 1 -16.28 -10.66 10.87
N GLU A 2 -17.21 -9.95 11.50
CA GLU A 2 -17.66 -8.64 11.00
C GLU A 2 -16.53 -7.63 11.25
N SER A 3 -15.84 -7.19 10.19
CA SER A 3 -14.82 -6.16 10.30
C SER A 3 -15.46 -4.86 10.77
N CYS A 4 -14.88 -4.20 11.78
CA CYS A 4 -15.33 -2.89 12.20
C CYS A 4 -14.95 -1.86 11.13
N SER A 5 -15.94 -1.38 10.37
CA SER A 5 -15.76 -0.33 9.37
C SER A 5 -15.98 1.05 9.99
N ILE A 6 -15.04 1.97 9.80
CA ILE A 6 -15.18 3.36 10.26
C ILE A 6 -14.70 4.34 9.19
N GLY A 7 -15.38 5.49 9.07
CA GLY A 7 -14.96 6.55 8.17
C GLY A 7 -13.64 7.16 8.65
N SER A 8 -12.66 7.27 7.77
CA SER A 8 -11.31 7.72 8.13
C SER A 8 -11.28 9.11 8.78
N GLY A 9 -12.06 10.05 8.25
CA GLY A 9 -12.20 11.39 8.81
C GLY A 9 -12.84 11.42 10.20
N GLN A 10 -13.84 10.56 10.44
CA GLN A 10 -14.48 10.45 11.76
C GLN A 10 -13.52 9.90 12.80
N PHE A 11 -12.74 8.87 12.43
CA PHE A 11 -11.75 8.29 13.32
C PHE A 11 -10.61 9.28 13.62
N ALA A 12 -10.10 9.99 12.61
CA ALA A 12 -9.09 11.03 12.82
C ALA A 12 -9.59 12.14 13.77
N ALA A 13 -10.86 12.57 13.62
CA ALA A 13 -11.47 13.54 14.53
C ALA A 13 -11.56 13.02 15.98
N LEU A 14 -11.87 11.73 16.16
CA LEU A 14 -11.89 11.08 17.47
C LEU A 14 -10.48 11.06 18.09
N LEU A 15 -9.46 10.66 17.34
CA LEU A 15 -8.08 10.66 17.82
C LEU A 15 -7.64 12.06 18.26
N LYS A 16 -7.93 13.09 17.45
CA LYS A 16 -7.67 14.51 17.78
C LYS A 16 -8.28 14.92 19.11
N ALA A 17 -9.55 14.60 19.32
CA ALA A 17 -10.27 14.94 20.54
C ALA A 17 -9.63 14.29 21.79
N LEU A 18 -8.98 13.14 21.62
CA LEU A 18 -8.36 12.38 22.70
C LEU A 18 -6.83 12.62 22.84
N GLY A 19 -6.24 13.54 22.08
CA GLY A 19 -4.79 13.64 21.95
C GLY A 19 -3.98 13.85 23.24
N LYS A 20 -4.61 14.44 24.27
CA LYS A 20 -3.96 14.67 25.57
C LYS A 20 -4.09 13.50 26.54
N THR A 21 -5.05 12.60 26.32
CA THR A 21 -5.43 11.55 27.29
C THR A 21 -5.16 10.15 26.76
N LEU A 22 -5.22 9.95 25.44
CA LEU A 22 -5.02 8.64 24.84
C LEU A 22 -3.54 8.27 24.83
N LYS A 23 -3.21 7.19 25.53
CA LYS A 23 -1.86 6.64 25.64
C LYS A 23 -1.70 5.30 24.92
N VAL A 24 -2.80 4.57 24.72
CA VAL A 24 -2.78 3.24 24.12
C VAL A 24 -3.80 3.22 23.01
N VAL A 25 -3.38 2.82 21.81
CA VAL A 25 -4.27 2.59 20.67
C VAL A 25 -4.09 1.16 20.20
N LYS A 26 -5.21 0.44 20.07
CA LYS A 26 -5.25 -0.90 19.48
C LYS A 26 -6.30 -0.92 18.38
N LEU A 27 -5.85 -1.16 17.16
CA LEU A 27 -6.69 -1.34 15.98
C LEU A 27 -6.55 -2.80 15.55
N THR A 28 -7.63 -3.55 15.64
CA THR A 28 -7.66 -4.99 15.31
C THR A 28 -8.89 -5.28 14.45
N ASP A 29 -8.68 -5.89 13.28
CA ASP A 29 -9.73 -6.18 12.27
C ASP A 29 -10.57 -4.93 11.93
N VAL A 30 -9.87 -3.83 11.65
CA VAL A 30 -10.45 -2.52 11.35
C VAL A 30 -10.29 -2.21 9.86
N ALA A 31 -11.39 -1.81 9.24
CA ALA A 31 -11.39 -1.28 7.89
C ALA A 31 -11.71 0.23 7.90
N PHE A 32 -10.79 1.04 7.38
CA PHE A 32 -10.98 2.48 7.22
C PHE A 32 -11.52 2.80 5.83
N TRP A 33 -12.68 3.42 5.80
CA TRP A 33 -13.35 3.83 4.56
C TRP A 33 -13.12 5.30 4.29
N GLY A 34 -12.85 5.64 3.02
CA GLY A 34 -12.85 7.01 2.55
C GLY A 34 -13.06 7.09 1.04
N ASP A 35 -13.23 8.32 0.56
CA ASP A 35 -13.53 8.62 -0.84
C ASP A 35 -12.26 8.85 -1.70
N GLN A 36 -11.06 8.73 -1.10
CA GLN A 36 -9.80 8.90 -1.81
C GLN A 36 -9.13 7.55 -2.04
N CYS A 37 -7.98 7.53 -2.74
CA CYS A 37 -7.18 6.31 -2.86
C CYS A 37 -6.80 5.77 -1.47
N ASN A 38 -6.61 4.46 -1.37
CA ASN A 38 -6.53 3.71 -0.11
C ASN A 38 -5.53 4.31 0.90
N LEU A 39 -4.36 4.76 0.42
CA LEU A 39 -3.36 5.44 1.22
C LEU A 39 -3.80 6.79 1.78
N ARG A 40 -4.40 7.63 0.93
CA ARG A 40 -4.84 8.97 1.34
C ARG A 40 -5.96 8.91 2.37
N ASN A 41 -6.76 7.85 2.34
CA ASN A 41 -7.74 7.60 3.38
C ASN A 41 -7.08 7.38 4.75
N MET A 42 -5.82 6.96 4.81
CA MET A 42 -5.10 6.68 6.05
C MET A 42 -4.18 7.79 6.51
N GLU A 43 -3.74 8.69 5.63
CA GLU A 43 -2.79 9.76 5.94
C GLU A 43 -3.20 10.55 7.20
N SER A 44 -4.47 10.94 7.29
CA SER A 44 -4.97 11.69 8.44
C SER A 44 -4.88 10.88 9.74
N ILE A 45 -5.15 9.58 9.69
CA ILE A 45 -5.09 8.69 10.85
C ILE A 45 -3.64 8.51 11.28
N LEU A 46 -2.74 8.18 10.33
CA LEU A 46 -1.31 8.04 10.58
C LEU A 46 -0.72 9.32 11.16
N HIS A 47 -1.12 10.48 10.64
CA HIS A 47 -0.72 11.79 11.16
C HIS A 47 -1.18 11.99 12.60
N CYS A 48 -2.44 11.67 12.92
CA CYS A 48 -2.95 11.76 14.30
C CYS A 48 -2.12 10.88 15.24
N LEU A 49 -1.97 9.59 14.88
CA LEU A 49 -1.25 8.60 15.69
C LEU A 49 0.20 9.01 15.96
N ARG A 50 0.84 9.65 14.97
CA ARG A 50 2.24 10.08 15.07
C ARG A 50 2.45 11.37 15.83
N TYR A 51 1.69 12.41 15.49
CA TYR A 51 2.00 13.79 15.90
C TYR A 51 1.05 14.35 16.95
N GLU A 52 -0.19 13.89 16.99
CA GLU A 52 -1.22 14.47 17.84
C GLU A 52 -1.45 13.67 19.12
N LEU A 53 -0.98 12.42 19.16
CA LEU A 53 -1.04 11.54 20.32
C LEU A 53 0.35 11.38 20.97
N GLN A 54 0.34 11.15 22.28
CA GLN A 54 1.54 10.81 23.07
C GLN A 54 1.44 9.36 23.54
N LEU A 55 1.57 8.43 22.60
CA LEU A 55 1.31 7.01 22.79
C LEU A 55 2.46 6.31 23.54
N THR A 56 2.09 5.45 24.47
CA THR A 56 2.98 4.45 25.07
C THR A 56 2.91 3.12 24.35
N THR A 57 1.80 2.83 23.66
CA THR A 57 1.60 1.56 22.96
C THR A 57 0.70 1.76 21.75
N LEU A 58 1.12 1.18 20.62
CA LEU A 58 0.34 1.11 19.40
C LEU A 58 0.29 -0.34 18.90
N VAL A 59 -0.92 -0.83 18.63
CA VAL A 59 -1.16 -2.15 18.04
C VAL A 59 -1.94 -1.95 16.74
N LEU A 60 -1.38 -2.46 15.64
CA LEU A 60 -2.02 -2.46 14.33
C LEU A 60 -2.06 -3.91 13.83
N ASP A 61 -3.25 -4.50 13.85
CA ASP A 61 -3.45 -5.89 13.46
C ASP A 61 -4.65 -6.02 12.52
N ASP A 62 -4.45 -6.60 11.35
CA ASP A 62 -5.44 -6.64 10.27
C ASP A 62 -6.10 -5.27 10.00
N VAL A 63 -5.29 -4.21 9.89
CA VAL A 63 -5.76 -2.88 9.54
C VAL A 63 -5.81 -2.72 8.03
N ARG A 64 -6.98 -2.36 7.51
CA ARG A 64 -7.26 -2.29 6.07
C ARG A 64 -7.75 -0.90 5.66
N ALA A 65 -7.40 -0.46 4.46
CA ALA A 65 -8.04 0.67 3.79
C ALA A 65 -9.01 0.18 2.73
N MET A 66 -10.19 0.79 2.70
CA MET A 66 -11.21 0.57 1.69
C MET A 66 -11.51 1.89 0.99
N ASN A 67 -11.71 1.82 -0.32
CA ASN A 67 -12.18 2.92 -1.14
C ASN A 67 -13.52 2.51 -1.76
N LYS A 68 -14.43 3.48 -1.89
CA LYS A 68 -15.75 3.34 -2.51
C LYS A 68 -15.71 2.75 -3.92
N ASP A 69 -14.63 3.00 -4.66
CA ASP A 69 -14.44 2.50 -6.03
C ASP A 69 -13.65 1.18 -6.10
N TYR A 70 -13.24 0.61 -4.97
CA TYR A 70 -12.51 -0.65 -4.94
C TYR A 70 -13.50 -1.83 -4.97
N SER A 71 -13.45 -2.63 -6.04
CA SER A 71 -14.34 -3.78 -6.25
C SER A 71 -14.00 -5.02 -5.40
N GLY A 72 -12.92 -4.96 -4.63
CA GLY A 72 -12.51 -6.04 -3.73
C GLY A 72 -13.19 -5.93 -2.36
N ASP A 73 -13.96 -6.96 -1.98
CA ASP A 73 -14.73 -7.03 -0.74
C ASP A 73 -13.89 -6.90 0.55
N SER A 74 -12.57 -7.04 0.48
CA SER A 74 -11.67 -7.04 1.64
C SER A 74 -10.81 -5.80 1.81
N GLY A 75 -10.74 -4.86 0.86
CA GLY A 75 -9.81 -3.71 0.93
C GLY A 75 -8.32 -4.08 0.87
N ILE A 76 -7.45 -3.07 0.98
CA ILE A 76 -5.99 -3.24 1.02
C ILE A 76 -5.53 -3.34 2.47
N LEU A 77 -4.84 -4.43 2.82
CA LEU A 77 -4.14 -4.59 4.11
C LEU A 77 -2.94 -3.64 4.18
N LEU A 78 -2.89 -2.86 5.25
CA LEU A 78 -1.86 -1.85 5.49
C LEU A 78 -0.87 -2.28 6.56
N ALA A 79 -1.36 -2.97 7.59
CA ALA A 79 -0.56 -3.45 8.70
C ALA A 79 -1.17 -4.73 9.27
N LYS A 80 -0.32 -5.71 9.57
CA LYS A 80 -0.70 -6.98 10.20
C LYS A 80 0.26 -7.34 11.33
N GLY A 81 -0.29 -7.71 12.49
CA GLY A 81 0.50 -8.20 13.62
C GLY A 81 1.55 -7.23 14.18
N ARG A 82 1.38 -5.91 14.03
CA ARG A 82 2.37 -4.91 14.46
C ARG A 82 2.09 -4.47 15.89
N PHE A 83 3.12 -4.53 16.73
CA PHE A 83 3.06 -4.13 18.13
C PHE A 83 4.28 -3.29 18.47
N TRP A 84 4.06 -2.02 18.82
CA TRP A 84 5.13 -1.09 19.17
C TRP A 84 4.90 -0.48 20.56
N HIS A 85 6.00 -0.33 21.29
CA HIS A 85 6.03 0.23 22.63
C HIS A 85 6.98 1.43 22.70
N GLY A 86 6.52 2.52 23.32
CA GLY A 86 7.28 3.75 23.41
C GLY A 86 7.13 4.65 22.17
N GLN A 87 7.14 5.98 22.41
CA GLN A 87 6.85 6.97 21.38
C GLN A 87 7.85 6.91 20.20
N LYS A 88 9.13 6.61 20.46
CA LYS A 88 10.17 6.57 19.42
C LYS A 88 9.92 5.45 18.41
N GLN A 89 9.80 4.21 18.88
CA GLN A 89 9.48 3.06 18.04
C GLN A 89 8.15 3.24 17.29
N ILE A 90 7.12 3.75 17.97
CA ILE A 90 5.82 4.04 17.35
C ILE A 90 5.97 5.05 16.20
N CYS A 91 6.68 6.15 16.44
CA CYS A 91 6.92 7.18 15.44
C CYS A 91 7.64 6.59 14.22
N GLU A 92 8.74 5.87 14.42
CA GLU A 92 9.51 5.30 13.33
C GLU A 92 8.70 4.27 12.53
N GLY A 93 7.94 3.39 13.20
CA GLY A 93 7.05 2.45 12.53
C GLY A 93 5.99 3.14 11.67
N LEU A 94 5.42 4.24 12.16
CA LEU A 94 4.48 5.09 11.41
C LEU A 94 5.16 5.81 10.23
N ASP A 95 6.44 6.18 10.33
CA ASP A 95 7.19 6.76 9.22
C ASP A 95 7.42 5.76 8.10
N VAL A 96 7.76 4.50 8.43
CA VAL A 96 7.88 3.45 7.41
C VAL A 96 6.53 3.20 6.76
N LEU A 97 5.44 3.13 7.53
CA LEU A 97 4.07 3.01 7.01
C LEU A 97 3.73 4.12 6.00
N ALA A 98 4.02 5.38 6.34
CA ALA A 98 3.71 6.53 5.50
C ALA A 98 4.62 6.62 4.26
N GLY A 99 5.92 6.32 4.40
CA GLY A 99 6.91 6.48 3.34
C GLY A 99 6.83 5.45 2.22
N PHE A 100 6.30 4.26 2.49
CA PHE A 100 6.25 3.16 1.51
C PHE A 100 4.85 2.89 0.95
N GLY A 101 3.93 3.83 1.11
CA GLY A 101 2.65 3.76 0.43
C GLY A 101 1.73 2.64 0.93
N GLY A 102 2.00 2.00 2.08
CA GLY A 102 1.11 0.98 2.66
C GLY A 102 0.75 -0.22 1.77
N GLU A 103 1.22 -0.28 0.52
CA GLU A 103 0.94 -1.31 -0.46
C GLU A 103 2.03 -2.40 -0.35
N GLY A 104 1.58 -3.65 -0.17
CA GLY A 104 2.37 -4.83 -0.52
C GLY A 104 3.48 -5.27 0.43
N TRP A 105 3.84 -4.53 1.47
CA TRP A 105 4.92 -4.94 2.37
C TRP A 105 4.56 -6.09 3.34
N ASP A 106 3.32 -6.13 3.85
CA ASP A 106 2.78 -7.20 4.73
C ASP A 106 2.02 -8.29 3.98
N PHE A 107 1.82 -8.12 2.67
CA PHE A 107 1.19 -9.12 1.82
C PHE A 107 2.24 -10.05 1.22
N ASP A 108 1.97 -11.35 1.25
CA ASP A 108 2.75 -12.41 0.56
C ASP A 108 2.07 -12.92 -0.72
N TYR A 109 1.01 -12.26 -1.20
CA TYR A 109 0.44 -12.61 -2.50
C TYR A 109 1.52 -12.51 -3.58
N GLU A 110 1.47 -13.44 -4.57
CA GLU A 110 2.08 -13.24 -5.88
C GLU A 110 1.84 -11.79 -6.26
N ASP A 111 2.94 -11.05 -6.42
CA ASP A 111 2.90 -9.61 -6.52
C ASP A 111 1.97 -9.29 -7.70
N SER A 112 0.78 -8.72 -7.45
CA SER A 112 -0.17 -8.46 -8.53
C SER A 112 0.44 -7.61 -9.64
N PHE A 113 1.54 -6.91 -9.35
CA PHE A 113 2.39 -6.26 -10.32
C PHE A 113 3.20 -7.26 -11.17
N GLU A 114 3.79 -8.29 -10.57
CA GLU A 114 4.45 -9.39 -11.28
C GLU A 114 3.50 -10.09 -12.26
N ASP A 115 2.27 -10.39 -11.84
CA ASP A 115 1.28 -11.00 -12.72
C ASP A 115 0.89 -10.06 -13.86
N ARG A 116 0.70 -8.76 -13.60
CA ARG A 116 0.47 -7.76 -14.66
C ARG A 116 1.64 -7.68 -15.65
N VAL A 117 2.88 -7.77 -15.17
CA VAL A 117 4.06 -7.79 -16.05
C VAL A 117 4.04 -9.06 -16.89
N LYS A 118 3.80 -10.24 -16.30
CA LYS A 118 3.71 -11.52 -17.03
C LYS A 118 2.60 -11.50 -18.07
N ASP A 119 1.41 -11.02 -17.72
CA ASP A 119 0.28 -10.90 -18.65
C ASP A 119 0.66 -9.99 -19.82
N ARG A 120 1.34 -8.87 -19.53
CA ARG A 120 1.80 -7.94 -20.57
C ARG A 120 2.91 -8.53 -21.45
N GLU A 121 3.82 -9.31 -20.88
CA GLU A 121 4.83 -10.05 -21.65
C GLU A 121 4.18 -11.04 -22.62
N ILE A 122 3.13 -11.74 -22.18
CA ILE A 122 2.37 -12.65 -23.03
C ILE A 122 1.65 -11.87 -24.14
N GLU A 123 0.91 -10.81 -23.79
CA GLU A 123 0.18 -9.97 -24.75
C GLU A 123 1.09 -9.47 -25.87
N VAL A 124 2.22 -8.85 -25.52
CA VAL A 124 3.19 -8.32 -26.49
C VAL A 124 3.86 -9.45 -27.28
N GLY A 125 4.16 -10.57 -26.62
CA GLY A 125 4.80 -11.74 -27.23
C GLY A 125 3.97 -12.44 -28.30
N ILE A 126 2.64 -12.36 -28.22
CA ILE A 126 1.71 -12.97 -29.20
C ILE A 126 1.21 -11.99 -30.27
N MET A 127 1.63 -10.72 -30.24
CA MET A 127 1.22 -9.72 -31.23
C MET A 127 1.64 -10.12 -32.65
N ASP A 128 0.64 -10.26 -33.52
CA ASP A 128 0.79 -10.62 -34.92
C ASP A 128 -0.03 -9.70 -35.84
N TYR A 129 0.52 -9.34 -37.00
CA TYR A 129 -0.11 -8.38 -37.92
C TYR A 129 -1.48 -8.85 -38.42
N SER A 130 -1.69 -10.16 -38.58
CA SER A 130 -2.98 -10.71 -39.06
C SER A 130 -4.17 -10.34 -38.17
N GLN A 131 -3.92 -10.01 -36.90
CA GLN A 131 -4.96 -9.57 -35.96
C GLN A 131 -5.33 -8.08 -36.14
N TYR A 132 -4.52 -7.31 -36.88
CA TYR A 132 -4.64 -5.85 -36.99
C TYR A 132 -4.76 -5.35 -38.44
N GLU A 133 -4.61 -6.22 -39.43
CA GLU A 133 -4.61 -5.86 -40.87
C GLU A 133 -5.88 -5.12 -41.33
N SER A 134 -7.02 -5.35 -40.67
CA SER A 134 -8.29 -4.66 -40.95
C SER A 134 -8.38 -3.23 -40.42
N HIS A 135 -7.43 -2.81 -39.57
CA HIS A 135 -7.49 -1.56 -38.81
C HIS A 135 -6.26 -0.67 -39.01
N MET A 136 -5.15 -1.20 -39.50
CA MET A 136 -3.92 -0.45 -39.72
C MET A 136 -3.07 -1.06 -40.85
N SER A 137 -2.28 -0.22 -41.50
CA SER A 137 -1.24 -0.65 -42.44
C SER A 137 -0.11 -1.39 -41.71
N HIS A 138 0.70 -2.13 -42.47
CA HIS A 138 1.85 -2.85 -41.91
C HIS A 138 2.86 -1.90 -41.24
N GLU A 139 3.11 -0.73 -41.84
CA GLU A 139 4.02 0.27 -41.26
C GLU A 139 3.47 0.84 -39.94
N GLU A 140 2.16 1.13 -39.88
CA GLU A 140 1.50 1.56 -38.64
C GLU A 140 1.52 0.47 -37.57
N TYR A 141 1.36 -0.80 -37.95
CA TYR A 141 1.47 -1.94 -37.04
C TYR A 141 2.88 -2.07 -36.45
N LEU A 142 3.93 -1.94 -37.27
CA LEU A 142 5.31 -2.01 -36.78
C LEU A 142 5.59 -0.89 -35.76
N ALA A 143 5.10 0.32 -36.01
CA ALA A 143 5.20 1.43 -35.06
C ALA A 143 4.41 1.17 -33.77
N TYR A 144 3.20 0.63 -33.88
CA TYR A 144 2.38 0.25 -32.72
C TYR A 144 3.05 -0.83 -31.88
N LYS A 145 3.55 -1.92 -32.50
CA LYS A 145 4.25 -3.00 -31.79
C LYS A 145 5.48 -2.49 -31.05
N ALA A 146 6.28 -1.62 -31.67
CA ALA A 146 7.44 -1.01 -31.01
C ALA A 146 7.04 -0.17 -29.78
N GLN A 147 5.91 0.55 -29.84
CA GLN A 147 5.39 1.29 -28.69
C GLN A 147 4.91 0.35 -27.57
N GLU A 148 4.27 -0.77 -27.90
CA GLU A 148 3.84 -1.74 -26.89
C GLU A 148 5.02 -2.44 -26.22
N GLU A 149 6.09 -2.72 -26.97
CA GLU A 149 7.37 -3.23 -26.45
C GLU A 149 8.05 -2.21 -25.52
N GLU A 150 8.08 -0.92 -25.88
CA GLU A 150 8.59 0.15 -25.01
C GLU A 150 7.81 0.23 -23.69
N ARG A 151 6.47 0.22 -23.77
CA ARG A 151 5.61 0.19 -22.57
C ARG A 151 5.83 -1.04 -21.71
N LEU A 152 6.13 -2.19 -22.30
CA LEU A 152 6.45 -3.40 -21.54
C LEU A 152 7.76 -3.22 -20.75
N GLU A 153 8.79 -2.66 -21.36
CA GLU A 153 10.06 -2.39 -20.67
C GLU A 153 9.91 -1.35 -19.56
N ASP A 154 9.08 -0.33 -19.75
CA ASP A 154 8.73 0.62 -18.69
C ASP A 154 8.04 -0.08 -17.50
N HIS A 155 7.04 -0.94 -17.75
CA HIS A 155 6.38 -1.71 -16.68
C HIS A 155 7.35 -2.64 -15.94
N LYS A 156 8.29 -3.30 -16.65
CA LYS A 156 9.33 -4.13 -16.01
C LYS A 156 10.23 -3.31 -15.10
N LYS A 157 10.60 -2.10 -15.54
CA LYS A 157 11.43 -1.19 -14.74
C LYS A 157 10.67 -0.73 -13.49
N GLU A 158 9.42 -0.31 -13.62
CA GLU A 158 8.57 0.05 -12.49
C GLU A 158 8.42 -1.11 -11.49
N TYR A 159 8.21 -2.33 -11.98
CA TYR A 159 8.16 -3.53 -11.13
C TYR A 159 9.49 -3.77 -10.40
N ALA A 160 10.63 -3.62 -11.08
CA ALA A 160 11.93 -3.76 -10.43
C ALA A 160 12.15 -2.72 -9.32
N GLU A 161 11.77 -1.46 -9.56
CA GLU A 161 11.82 -0.40 -8.55
C GLU A 161 10.88 -0.70 -7.37
N HIS A 162 9.67 -1.19 -7.66
CA HIS A 162 8.70 -1.64 -6.65
C HIS A 162 9.28 -2.74 -5.74
N LYS A 163 9.92 -3.76 -6.31
CA LYS A 163 10.58 -4.83 -5.53
C LYS A 163 11.65 -4.30 -4.60
N VAL A 164 12.51 -3.40 -5.09
CA VAL A 164 13.59 -2.80 -4.29
C VAL A 164 13.01 -1.97 -3.15
N ASN A 165 11.99 -1.15 -3.44
CA ASN A 165 11.32 -0.33 -2.41
C ASN A 165 10.63 -1.19 -1.36
N ARG A 166 9.94 -2.27 -1.77
CA ARG A 166 9.32 -3.24 -0.85
C ARG A 166 10.35 -3.94 0.04
N ALA A 167 11.50 -4.35 -0.51
CA ALA A 167 12.58 -4.95 0.27
C ALA A 167 13.14 -3.98 1.31
N ARG A 168 13.36 -2.71 0.93
CA ARG A 168 13.79 -1.64 1.85
C ARG A 168 12.76 -1.37 2.95
N ALA A 169 11.46 -1.38 2.62
CA ALA A 169 10.39 -1.21 3.59
C ALA A 169 10.39 -2.35 4.62
N LYS A 170 10.52 -3.60 4.16
CA LYS A 170 10.61 -4.79 5.03
C LYS A 170 11.82 -4.72 5.97
N GLU A 171 12.98 -4.34 5.45
CA GLU A 171 14.19 -4.16 6.25
C GLU A 171 14.01 -3.04 7.29
N ALA A 172 13.52 -1.87 6.88
CA ALA A 172 13.28 -0.74 7.78
C ALA A 172 12.30 -1.11 8.90
N MET A 173 11.19 -1.79 8.57
CA MET A 173 10.23 -2.25 9.57
C MET A 173 10.84 -3.27 10.54
N ALA A 174 11.61 -4.24 10.04
CA ALA A 174 12.27 -5.23 10.90
C ALA A 174 13.21 -4.55 11.92
N ARG A 175 13.92 -3.50 11.51
CA ARG A 175 14.78 -2.70 12.41
C ARG A 175 13.98 -1.95 13.48
N VAL A 176 12.84 -1.36 13.10
CA VAL A 176 11.91 -0.73 14.05
C VAL A 176 11.43 -1.76 15.07
N GLU A 177 10.98 -2.93 14.62
CA GLU A 177 10.44 -3.99 15.49
C GLU A 177 11.49 -4.63 16.40
N ALA A 178 12.74 -4.70 15.95
CA ALA A 178 13.87 -5.12 16.77
C ALA A 178 14.25 -4.12 17.86
N GLY A 179 13.69 -2.90 17.86
CA GLY A 179 14.00 -1.85 18.82
C GLY A 179 15.43 -1.30 18.65
N GLU A 180 16.00 -1.39 17.44
CA GLU A 180 17.37 -0.90 17.17
C GLU A 180 17.56 0.59 17.48
N PHE A 181 16.45 1.33 17.56
CA PHE A 181 16.43 2.75 17.81
C PHE A 181 16.16 3.09 19.27
N ASP A 182 16.01 2.16 20.21
CA ASP A 182 15.74 2.47 21.62
C ASP A 182 16.97 2.95 22.44
N SER A 183 17.95 3.58 21.77
CA SER A 183 19.11 4.25 22.38
C SER A 183 18.87 5.71 22.73
#